data_AF-A0A2T6FSC0-F1
#
_entry.id   AF-A0A2T6FSC0-F1
#
_cell.length_a   1.000
_cell.length_b   1.000
_cell.length_c   1.000
_cell.angle_alpha   90.00
_cell.angle_beta   90.00
_cell.angle_gamma   90.00
#
_symmetry.space_group_name_H-M   'P 1'
#
loop_
_entity.id
_entity.type
_entity.pdbx_description
1 polymer ?
#
loop_
_entity_poly.entity_id
_entity_poly.type
_entity_poly.pdbx_seq_one_letter_code
_entity_poly.pdbx_strand_id
1 'polypeptide(L)'
;MEALSFQYSHEEGKSVWCHNLVITHVVSDGQSYAFDFRPYYQSEYCEARRIPFKSKNDLAVEMIEIFPVNDDERVYFLMDSWYTSEKVVNACNCKGFQVIVTIKTNRLICAEQYIRKSDLRSVTVEGQGVYRVYTYERPVSEIENVRLLLSWKDDYTTSSKPQVCLLCTDPSLDLVTIQRYYHVRRNIETGYRYFKELLGFDQYQLLSFMGIQRFWAIQFLTQNFLEFQRQD
;
A
#
# COMPACT_ATOMS: atom_id res chain seq x y z
N MET A 1 4.87 22.63 -18.06
CA MET A 1 5.18 21.20 -17.93
C MET A 1 3.88 20.44 -18.06
N GLU A 2 3.82 19.45 -18.96
CA GLU A 2 2.58 18.72 -19.27
C GLU A 2 2.15 17.78 -18.12
N ALA A 3 0.85 17.45 -18.07
CA ALA A 3 0.25 16.48 -17.15
C ALA A 3 0.32 16.80 -15.64
N LEU A 4 0.67 18.04 -15.28
CA LEU A 4 0.55 18.54 -13.90
C LEU A 4 -0.92 18.77 -13.53
N SER A 5 -1.23 18.54 -12.27
CA SER A 5 -2.56 18.82 -11.70
C SER A 5 -2.46 19.14 -10.20
N PHE A 6 -3.51 19.75 -9.64
CA PHE A 6 -3.60 19.95 -8.19
C PHE A 6 -3.97 18.64 -7.50
N GLN A 7 -3.13 18.17 -6.58
CA GLN A 7 -3.30 16.91 -5.86
C GLN A 7 -3.18 17.17 -4.36
N TYR A 8 -4.06 16.57 -3.56
CA TYR A 8 -3.97 16.71 -2.11
C TYR A 8 -2.73 15.99 -1.58
N SER A 9 -1.84 16.72 -0.91
CA SER A 9 -0.70 16.18 -0.18
C SER A 9 -1.08 16.05 1.30
N HIS A 10 -1.06 14.83 1.82
CA HIS A 10 -1.27 14.58 3.26
C HIS A 10 -0.11 15.13 4.10
N GLU A 11 1.10 15.19 3.54
CA GLU A 11 2.29 15.75 4.19
C GLU A 11 2.16 17.27 4.36
N GLU A 12 1.68 17.99 3.33
CA GLU A 12 1.50 19.44 3.40
C GLU A 12 0.12 19.88 3.89
N GLY A 13 -0.82 18.95 4.04
CA GLY A 13 -2.20 19.23 4.45
C GLY A 13 -3.02 20.05 3.44
N LYS A 14 -2.53 20.22 2.20
CA LYS A 14 -3.13 21.06 1.16
C LYS A 14 -2.95 20.47 -0.24
N SER A 15 -3.68 21.03 -1.21
CA SER A 15 -3.46 20.72 -2.62
C SER A 15 -2.17 21.34 -3.13
N VAL A 16 -1.33 20.52 -3.76
CA VAL A 16 -0.05 20.90 -4.37
C VAL A 16 -0.10 20.67 -5.87
N TRP A 17 0.59 21.52 -6.63
CA TRP A 17 0.68 21.39 -8.08
C TRP A 17 1.79 20.40 -8.43
N CYS A 18 1.44 19.17 -8.80
CA CYS A 18 2.41 18.10 -9.00
C CYS A 18 1.96 17.04 -10.02
N HIS A 19 2.87 16.14 -10.36
CA HIS A 19 2.53 14.84 -10.93
C HIS A 19 2.25 13.85 -9.82
N ASN A 20 1.31 12.94 -10.07
CA ASN A 20 0.96 11.89 -9.13
C ASN A 20 1.26 10.53 -9.78
N LEU A 21 1.92 9.64 -9.06
CA LEU A 21 2.27 8.31 -9.52
C LEU A 21 1.71 7.28 -8.56
N VAL A 22 1.13 6.20 -9.10
CA VAL A 22 0.86 4.96 -8.38
C VAL A 22 2.04 4.05 -8.61
N ILE A 23 2.63 3.53 -7.54
CA ILE A 23 3.88 2.78 -7.58
C ILE A 23 3.68 1.45 -6.83
N THR A 24 4.28 0.39 -7.34
CA THR A 24 4.31 -0.92 -6.69
C THR A 24 5.75 -1.32 -6.44
N HIS A 25 6.02 -1.77 -5.21
CA HIS A 25 7.30 -2.35 -4.84
C HIS A 25 7.16 -3.85 -4.66
N VAL A 26 8.19 -4.59 -5.02
CA VAL A 26 8.35 -6.00 -4.72
C VAL A 26 9.44 -6.13 -3.69
N VAL A 27 9.13 -6.85 -2.61
CA VAL A 27 10.11 -7.16 -1.57
C VAL A 27 10.32 -8.66 -1.51
N SER A 28 11.54 -9.10 -1.78
CA SER A 28 11.99 -10.49 -1.64
C SER A 28 13.36 -10.52 -0.99
N ASP A 29 13.59 -11.48 -0.09
CA ASP A 29 14.90 -11.70 0.56
C ASP A 29 15.53 -10.42 1.16
N GLY A 30 14.70 -9.54 1.70
CA GLY A 30 15.13 -8.28 2.32
C GLY A 30 15.46 -7.14 1.35
N GLN A 31 15.23 -7.33 0.06
CA GLN A 31 15.49 -6.37 -1.01
C GLN A 31 14.20 -5.76 -1.50
N SER A 32 14.19 -4.46 -1.77
CA SER A 32 13.00 -3.71 -2.16
C SER A 32 13.16 -3.05 -3.53
N TYR A 33 12.59 -3.66 -4.56
CA TYR A 33 12.63 -3.16 -5.93
C TYR A 33 11.35 -2.41 -6.30
N ALA A 34 11.49 -1.28 -6.99
CA ALA A 34 10.37 -0.58 -7.60
C ALA A 34 9.97 -1.33 -8.89
N PHE A 35 8.89 -2.09 -8.83
CA PHE A 35 8.48 -3.01 -9.90
C PHE A 35 7.85 -2.30 -11.09
N ASP A 36 6.86 -1.46 -10.82
CA ASP A 36 6.15 -0.70 -11.86
C ASP A 36 5.69 0.65 -11.30
N PHE A 37 5.41 1.59 -12.19
CA PHE A 37 4.78 2.86 -11.89
C PHE A 37 3.75 3.24 -12.95
N ARG A 38 2.67 3.88 -12.51
CA ARG A 38 1.61 4.38 -13.37
C ARG A 38 1.33 5.85 -13.05
N PRO A 39 1.50 6.77 -14.02
CA PRO A 39 1.13 8.15 -13.81
C PRO A 39 -0.39 8.29 -13.73
N TYR A 40 -0.86 9.02 -12.71
CA TYR A 40 -2.26 9.35 -12.53
C TYR A 40 -2.56 10.71 -13.16
N TYR A 41 -3.63 10.75 -13.95
CA TYR A 41 -4.13 11.96 -14.60
C TYR A 41 -5.54 12.27 -14.11
N GLN A 42 -5.84 13.55 -13.95
CA GLN A 42 -7.21 13.98 -13.65
C GLN A 42 -8.11 13.80 -14.87
N SER A 43 -9.41 13.62 -14.60
CA SER A 43 -10.46 13.43 -15.60
C SER A 43 -10.42 14.48 -16.70
N GLU A 44 -10.24 15.74 -16.34
CA GLU A 44 -10.25 16.88 -17.25
C GLU A 44 -9.05 16.83 -18.21
N TYR A 45 -7.89 16.39 -17.70
CA TYR A 45 -6.71 16.17 -18.53
C TYR A 45 -6.91 15.01 -19.50
N CYS A 46 -7.49 13.91 -19.02
CA CYS A 46 -7.79 12.74 -19.85
C CYS A 46 -8.76 13.09 -20.98
N GLU A 47 -9.83 13.82 -20.68
CA GLU A 47 -10.82 14.29 -21.65
C GLU A 47 -10.18 15.19 -22.73
N ALA A 48 -9.42 16.19 -22.31
CA ALA A 48 -8.73 17.11 -23.22
C ALA A 48 -7.75 16.40 -24.16
N ARG A 49 -7.14 15.30 -23.71
CA ARG A 49 -6.20 14.48 -24.50
C ARG A 49 -6.85 13.29 -25.20
N ARG A 50 -8.17 13.08 -25.04
CA ARG A 50 -8.93 11.94 -25.56
C ARG A 50 -8.31 10.58 -25.16
N ILE A 51 -7.82 10.49 -23.94
CA ILE A 51 -7.35 9.24 -23.34
C ILE A 51 -8.36 8.76 -22.30
N PRO A 52 -8.53 7.43 -22.11
CA PRO A 52 -9.41 6.91 -21.07
C PRO A 52 -8.96 7.37 -19.68
N PHE A 53 -9.90 7.87 -18.88
CA PHE A 53 -9.64 8.13 -17.47
C PHE A 53 -9.48 6.82 -16.71
N LYS A 54 -8.51 6.79 -15.79
CA LYS A 54 -8.24 5.68 -14.88
C LYS A 54 -8.07 6.23 -13.47
N SER A 55 -8.87 5.72 -12.54
CA SER A 55 -8.67 5.97 -11.12
C SER A 55 -7.39 5.31 -10.62
N LYS A 56 -6.91 5.70 -9.44
CA LYS A 56 -5.74 5.05 -8.81
C LYS A 56 -5.96 3.55 -8.56
N ASN A 57 -7.20 3.14 -8.28
CA ASN A 57 -7.55 1.73 -8.13
C ASN A 57 -7.47 1.00 -9.48
N ASP A 58 -7.89 1.63 -10.58
CA ASP A 58 -7.73 1.04 -11.93
C ASP A 58 -6.26 0.83 -12.26
N LEU A 59 -5.42 1.83 -11.97
CA LEU A 59 -3.97 1.73 -12.16
C LEU A 59 -3.36 0.61 -11.29
N ALA A 60 -3.77 0.48 -10.03
CA ALA A 60 -3.31 -0.58 -9.15
C ALA A 60 -3.73 -1.97 -9.66
N VAL A 61 -4.96 -2.13 -10.14
CA VAL A 61 -5.44 -3.39 -10.75
C VAL A 61 -4.60 -3.77 -11.96
N GLU A 62 -4.29 -2.82 -12.84
CA GLU A 62 -3.42 -3.10 -14.00
C GLU A 62 -2.04 -3.61 -13.57
N MET A 63 -1.46 -3.04 -12.52
CA MET A 63 -0.16 -3.46 -11.98
C MET A 63 -0.23 -4.85 -11.33
N ILE A 64 -1.33 -5.17 -10.65
CA ILE A 64 -1.60 -6.49 -10.07
C ILE A 64 -1.73 -7.55 -11.17
N GLU A 65 -2.50 -7.26 -12.23
CA GLU A 65 -2.79 -8.20 -13.31
C GLU A 65 -1.53 -8.57 -14.10
N ILE A 66 -0.62 -7.62 -14.33
CA ILE A 66 0.64 -7.89 -15.06
C ILE A 66 1.72 -8.53 -14.20
N PHE A 67 1.59 -8.55 -12.86
CA PHE A 67 2.63 -9.09 -12.00
C PHE A 67 2.85 -10.58 -12.32
N PRO A 68 4.08 -11.00 -12.67
CA PRO A 68 4.36 -12.40 -12.94
C PRO A 68 4.34 -13.17 -11.61
N VAL A 69 3.69 -14.33 -11.59
CA VAL A 69 3.70 -15.23 -10.43
C VAL A 69 3.93 -16.65 -10.92
N ASN A 70 4.84 -17.35 -10.29
CA ASN A 70 5.03 -18.78 -10.51
C ASN A 70 4.10 -19.59 -9.58
N ASP A 71 3.70 -20.80 -9.99
CA ASP A 71 2.75 -21.63 -9.23
C ASP A 71 3.27 -22.02 -7.82
N ASP A 72 4.58 -21.95 -7.60
CA ASP A 72 5.25 -22.25 -6.33
C ASP A 72 5.50 -21.01 -5.44
N GLU A 73 5.17 -19.81 -5.93
CA GLU A 73 5.37 -18.56 -5.20
C GLU A 73 4.13 -18.16 -4.39
N ARG A 74 4.35 -17.80 -3.13
CA ARG A 74 3.28 -17.23 -2.29
C ARG A 74 3.44 -15.72 -2.20
N VAL A 75 2.55 -15.00 -2.87
CA VAL A 75 2.59 -13.53 -2.93
C VAL A 75 1.64 -12.92 -1.91
N TYR A 76 2.16 -12.00 -1.09
CA TYR A 76 1.38 -11.15 -0.20
C TYR A 76 1.35 -9.72 -0.73
N PHE A 77 0.17 -9.24 -1.12
CA PHE A 77 -0.03 -7.87 -1.59
C PHE A 77 -0.38 -6.96 -0.40
N LEU A 78 0.51 -6.00 -0.13
CA LEU A 78 0.42 -5.10 1.03
C LEU A 78 -0.01 -3.71 0.57
N MET A 79 -1.10 -3.19 1.11
CA MET A 79 -1.64 -1.89 0.69
C MET A 79 -2.20 -1.07 1.85
N ASP A 80 -2.31 0.23 1.66
CA ASP A 80 -2.97 1.12 2.61
C ASP A 80 -4.50 1.09 2.48
N SER A 81 -5.19 1.74 3.43
CA SER A 81 -6.65 1.79 3.49
C SER A 81 -7.37 2.47 2.31
N TRP A 82 -6.65 3.21 1.48
CA TRP A 82 -7.17 3.84 0.26
C TRP A 82 -7.45 2.80 -0.82
N TYR A 83 -6.65 1.73 -0.88
CA TYR A 83 -6.74 0.68 -1.90
C TYR A 83 -7.63 -0.50 -1.49
N THR A 84 -8.28 -0.47 -0.32
CA THR A 84 -9.20 -1.52 0.19
C THR A 84 -10.54 -1.59 -0.56
N SER A 85 -10.58 -1.28 -1.85
CA SER A 85 -11.79 -1.46 -2.66
C SER A 85 -11.96 -2.93 -3.06
N GLU A 86 -13.21 -3.39 -3.17
CA GLU A 86 -13.53 -4.75 -3.60
C GLU A 86 -12.83 -5.10 -4.91
N LYS A 87 -12.84 -4.17 -5.88
CA LYS A 87 -12.14 -4.32 -7.17
C LYS A 87 -10.66 -4.69 -7.03
N VAL A 88 -9.91 -4.01 -6.15
CA VAL A 88 -8.47 -4.27 -5.97
C VAL A 88 -8.26 -5.60 -5.26
N VAL A 89 -9.06 -5.90 -4.23
CA VAL A 89 -8.97 -7.17 -3.50
C VAL A 89 -9.31 -8.35 -4.40
N ASN A 90 -10.36 -8.24 -5.23
CA ASN A 90 -10.73 -9.26 -6.20
C ASN A 90 -9.64 -9.47 -7.26
N ALA A 91 -9.00 -8.41 -7.74
CA ALA A 91 -7.86 -8.54 -8.66
C ALA A 91 -6.71 -9.33 -8.03
N CYS A 92 -6.38 -9.09 -6.75
CA CYS A 92 -5.40 -9.88 -6.02
C CYS A 92 -5.83 -11.35 -5.90
N ASN A 93 -7.08 -11.60 -5.50
CA ASN A 93 -7.62 -12.96 -5.33
C ASN A 93 -7.61 -13.74 -6.65
N CYS A 94 -7.97 -13.12 -7.78
CA CYS A 94 -7.92 -13.73 -9.11
C CYS A 94 -6.49 -14.10 -9.54
N LYS A 95 -5.48 -13.39 -9.03
CA LYS A 95 -4.06 -13.72 -9.24
C LYS A 95 -3.52 -14.72 -8.21
N GLY A 96 -4.34 -15.18 -7.27
CA GLY A 96 -3.93 -16.07 -6.18
C GLY A 96 -3.15 -15.38 -5.06
N PHE A 97 -3.11 -14.05 -5.03
CA PHE A 97 -2.38 -13.31 -4.01
C PHE A 97 -3.16 -13.26 -2.71
N GLN A 98 -2.44 -13.30 -1.60
CA GLN A 98 -3.00 -12.99 -0.28
C GLN A 98 -2.89 -11.49 -0.02
N VAL A 99 -3.92 -10.87 0.55
CA VAL A 99 -3.96 -9.44 0.81
C VAL A 99 -3.77 -9.18 2.30
N ILE A 100 -2.90 -8.22 2.62
CA ILE A 100 -2.84 -7.61 3.96
C ILE A 100 -2.97 -6.09 3.83
N VAL A 101 -4.03 -5.53 4.41
CA VAL A 101 -4.42 -4.14 4.19
C VAL A 101 -4.86 -3.46 5.48
N THR A 102 -4.57 -2.16 5.62
CA THR A 102 -5.17 -1.37 6.71
C THR A 102 -6.62 -1.02 6.41
N ILE A 103 -7.47 -1.04 7.42
CA ILE A 103 -8.86 -0.57 7.32
C ILE A 103 -9.04 0.65 8.21
N LYS A 104 -9.76 1.65 7.70
CA LYS A 104 -10.19 2.78 8.53
C LYS A 104 -11.21 2.30 9.56
N THR A 105 -10.98 2.59 10.83
CA THR A 105 -11.81 2.13 11.95
C THR A 105 -13.28 2.53 11.83
N ASN A 106 -13.59 3.66 11.17
CA ASN A 106 -14.97 4.07 10.90
C ASN A 106 -15.75 3.11 9.96
N ARG A 107 -15.09 2.18 9.28
CA ARG A 107 -15.74 1.12 8.48
C ARG A 107 -16.08 -0.12 9.33
N LEU A 108 -15.68 -0.16 10.59
CA LEU A 108 -15.87 -1.28 11.52
C LEU A 108 -17.10 -1.04 12.39
N ILE A 109 -18.28 -1.03 11.77
CA ILE A 109 -19.51 -0.54 12.39
C ILE A 109 -20.00 -1.43 13.57
N CYS A 110 -19.54 -2.68 13.72
CA CYS A 110 -20.11 -3.62 14.70
C CYS A 110 -19.17 -4.27 15.72
N ALA A 111 -17.84 -4.16 15.59
CA ALA A 111 -16.93 -4.95 16.44
C ALA A 111 -16.51 -4.24 17.74
N GLU A 112 -16.38 -2.90 17.75
CA GLU A 112 -15.72 -2.18 18.87
C GLU A 112 -16.54 -2.17 20.17
N GLN A 113 -17.88 -2.19 20.11
CA GLN A 113 -18.73 -1.99 21.29
C GLN A 113 -18.73 -3.15 22.29
N TYR A 114 -18.17 -4.31 21.93
CA TYR A 114 -18.23 -5.52 22.75
C TYR A 114 -16.86 -6.09 23.14
N ILE A 115 -15.76 -5.43 22.79
CA ILE A 115 -14.40 -5.93 23.07
C ILE A 115 -14.05 -5.73 24.55
N ARG A 116 -13.78 -6.81 25.27
CA ARG A 116 -13.26 -6.76 26.63
C ARG A 116 -11.75 -6.87 26.63
N LYS A 117 -11.12 -6.34 27.69
CA LYS A 117 -9.66 -6.45 27.86
C LYS A 117 -9.17 -7.91 27.90
N SER A 118 -10.01 -8.82 28.39
CA SER A 118 -9.75 -10.27 28.40
C SER A 118 -9.66 -10.91 27.01
N ASP A 119 -10.24 -10.26 26.00
CA ASP A 119 -10.33 -10.80 24.64
C ASP A 119 -9.08 -10.43 23.82
N LEU A 120 -8.23 -9.55 24.37
CA LEU A 120 -6.99 -9.10 23.76
C LEU A 120 -5.85 -10.08 24.04
N ARG A 121 -5.10 -10.39 22.99
CA ARG A 121 -3.85 -11.13 23.08
C ARG A 121 -2.67 -10.16 23.03
N SER A 122 -1.69 -10.36 23.91
CA SER A 122 -0.43 -9.62 23.84
C SER A 122 0.48 -10.28 22.81
N VAL A 123 0.96 -9.50 21.85
CA VAL A 123 1.81 -9.95 20.74
C VAL A 123 3.05 -9.07 20.74
N THR A 124 4.23 -9.70 20.81
CA THR A 124 5.50 -8.98 20.66
C THR A 124 5.99 -9.14 19.23
N VAL A 125 6.20 -8.02 18.54
CA VAL A 125 6.80 -8.00 17.21
C VAL A 125 8.23 -7.46 17.35
N GLU A 126 9.19 -8.26 16.93
CA GLU A 126 10.61 -7.92 17.00
C GLU A 126 10.91 -6.58 16.31
N GLY A 127 11.61 -5.70 17.02
CA GLY A 127 11.94 -4.35 16.54
C GLY A 127 10.77 -3.35 16.47
N GLN A 128 9.53 -3.76 16.81
CA GLN A 128 8.33 -2.91 16.73
C GLN A 128 7.64 -2.70 18.09
N GLY A 129 7.82 -3.65 19.02
CA GLY A 129 7.33 -3.57 20.39
C GLY A 129 6.18 -4.53 20.69
N VAL A 130 5.43 -4.22 21.75
CA VAL A 130 4.31 -5.04 22.21
C VAL A 130 2.99 -4.42 21.75
N TYR A 131 2.12 -5.25 21.21
CA TYR A 131 0.79 -4.90 20.74
C TYR A 131 -0.26 -5.71 21.47
N ARG A 132 -1.39 -5.07 21.81
CA ARG A 132 -2.61 -5.79 22.20
C ARG A 132 -3.46 -5.99 20.96
N VAL A 133 -3.84 -7.24 20.68
CA VAL A 133 -4.51 -7.62 19.45
C VAL A 133 -5.83 -8.30 19.74
N TYR A 134 -6.90 -7.83 19.11
CA TYR A 134 -8.18 -8.52 19.04
C TYR A 134 -8.37 -9.09 17.64
N THR A 135 -8.81 -10.34 17.56
CA THR A 135 -9.05 -11.03 16.28
C THR A 135 -10.55 -11.13 16.04
N TYR A 136 -10.97 -10.77 14.83
CA TYR A 136 -12.36 -10.86 14.39
C TYR A 136 -12.43 -11.54 13.03
N GLU A 137 -13.14 -12.66 12.97
CA GLU A 137 -13.26 -13.52 11.77
C GLU A 137 -14.70 -13.49 11.26
N ARG A 138 -15.08 -12.36 10.65
CA ARG A 138 -16.33 -12.25 9.88
C ARG A 138 -16.09 -11.38 8.65
N PRO A 139 -16.95 -11.49 7.62
CA PRO A 139 -16.88 -10.60 6.47
C PRO A 139 -16.86 -9.14 6.90
N VAL A 140 -16.01 -8.34 6.25
CA VAL A 140 -15.91 -6.90 6.46
C VAL A 140 -16.33 -6.22 5.17
N SER A 141 -17.47 -5.54 5.21
CA SER A 141 -18.11 -4.99 4.00
C SER A 141 -18.43 -6.12 3.01
N GLU A 142 -17.89 -6.05 1.79
CA GLU A 142 -18.11 -7.01 0.70
C GLU A 142 -16.97 -8.04 0.59
N ILE A 143 -15.96 -7.96 1.48
CA ILE A 143 -14.81 -8.87 1.46
C ILE A 143 -15.09 -10.06 2.39
N GLU A 144 -15.29 -11.22 1.80
CA GLU A 144 -15.54 -12.48 2.50
C GLU A 144 -14.23 -13.16 2.97
N ASN A 145 -14.34 -14.03 3.98
CA ASN A 145 -13.26 -14.89 4.48
C ASN A 145 -12.00 -14.15 4.98
N VAL A 146 -12.21 -13.13 5.79
CA VAL A 146 -11.11 -12.28 6.28
C VAL A 146 -10.87 -12.39 7.78
N ARG A 147 -9.59 -12.37 8.15
CA ARG A 147 -9.15 -12.17 9.53
C ARG A 147 -8.86 -10.69 9.73
N LEU A 148 -9.64 -10.07 10.61
CA LEU A 148 -9.45 -8.71 11.04
C LEU A 148 -8.65 -8.67 12.35
N LEU A 149 -7.61 -7.85 12.40
CA LEU A 149 -6.79 -7.61 13.58
C LEU A 149 -6.96 -6.17 14.00
N LEU A 150 -7.42 -5.94 15.22
CA LEU A 150 -7.41 -4.63 15.87
C LEU A 150 -6.21 -4.58 16.79
N SER A 151 -5.35 -3.58 16.61
CA SER A 151 -4.09 -3.46 17.33
C SER A 151 -4.01 -2.14 18.10
N TRP A 152 -3.60 -2.23 19.37
CA TRP A 152 -3.29 -1.11 20.26
C TRP A 152 -1.82 -1.22 20.69
N LYS A 153 -1.04 -0.14 20.48
CA LYS A 153 0.33 -0.03 21.02
C LYS A 153 0.33 0.47 22.47
N ASP A 154 -0.67 1.26 22.84
CA ASP A 154 -0.84 1.76 24.20
C ASP A 154 -1.79 0.88 25.03
N ASP A 155 -1.90 1.18 26.32
CA ASP A 155 -2.81 0.48 27.22
C ASP A 155 -4.27 0.59 26.75
N TYR A 156 -4.86 -0.54 26.38
CA TYR A 156 -6.29 -0.64 26.06
C TYR A 156 -7.20 -0.09 27.18
N THR A 157 -8.06 0.85 26.80
CA THR A 157 -9.25 1.28 27.55
C THR A 157 -10.50 1.10 26.68
N THR A 158 -11.68 0.98 27.29
CA THR A 158 -12.96 0.81 26.55
C THR A 158 -13.28 2.01 25.64
N SER A 159 -12.65 3.17 25.86
CA SER A 159 -12.75 4.35 25.00
C SER A 159 -11.60 4.49 23.99
N SER A 160 -10.56 3.65 24.09
CA SER A 160 -9.41 3.70 23.21
C SER A 160 -9.74 3.08 21.84
N LYS A 161 -9.54 3.85 20.78
CA LYS A 161 -9.66 3.34 19.41
C LYS A 161 -8.42 2.51 19.04
N PRO A 162 -8.59 1.42 18.29
CA PRO A 162 -7.44 0.70 17.75
C PRO A 162 -6.64 1.63 16.84
N GLN A 163 -5.33 1.63 17.00
CA GLN A 163 -4.42 2.48 16.24
C GLN A 163 -4.25 1.95 14.81
N VAL A 164 -4.26 0.63 14.67
CA VAL A 164 -4.15 -0.06 13.39
C VAL A 164 -5.20 -1.16 13.35
N CYS A 165 -5.98 -1.16 12.27
CA CYS A 165 -6.83 -2.28 11.92
C CYS A 165 -6.30 -2.91 10.64
N LEU A 166 -5.95 -4.20 10.69
CA LEU A 166 -5.46 -4.96 9.54
C LEU A 166 -6.50 -5.99 9.11
N LEU A 167 -6.71 -6.13 7.82
CA LEU A 167 -7.43 -7.22 7.20
C LEU A 167 -6.42 -8.12 6.50
N CYS A 168 -6.52 -9.43 6.73
CA CYS A 168 -5.73 -10.47 6.09
C CYS A 168 -6.67 -11.48 5.44
N THR A 169 -6.43 -11.84 4.18
CA THR A 169 -7.19 -12.90 3.47
C THR A 169 -6.64 -14.30 3.71
N ASP A 170 -5.47 -14.41 4.37
CA ASP A 170 -4.84 -15.69 4.69
C ASP A 170 -5.17 -16.11 6.13
N PRO A 171 -6.09 -17.08 6.33
CA PRO A 171 -6.48 -17.53 7.67
C PRO A 171 -5.40 -18.38 8.35
N SER A 172 -4.39 -18.86 7.60
CA SER A 172 -3.34 -19.73 8.13
C SER A 172 -2.27 -18.97 8.93
N LEU A 173 -2.16 -17.65 8.73
CA LEU A 173 -1.12 -16.84 9.38
C LEU A 173 -1.45 -16.47 10.82
N ASP A 174 -0.47 -16.61 11.71
CA ASP A 174 -0.59 -16.11 13.09
C ASP A 174 -0.51 -14.57 13.16
N LEU A 175 -0.94 -14.01 14.30
CA LEU A 175 -1.05 -12.57 14.50
C LEU A 175 0.30 -11.83 14.41
N VAL A 176 1.39 -12.46 14.87
CA VAL A 176 2.74 -11.87 14.82
C VAL A 176 3.18 -11.80 13.36
N THR A 177 2.97 -12.88 12.60
CA THR A 177 3.35 -12.95 11.19
C THR A 177 2.58 -11.95 10.33
N ILE A 178 1.27 -11.77 10.55
CA ILE A 178 0.48 -10.77 9.81
C ILE A 178 1.02 -9.36 10.04
N GLN A 179 1.33 -9.00 11.29
CA GLN A 179 1.92 -7.69 11.60
C GLN A 179 3.30 -7.52 10.97
N ARG A 180 4.16 -8.54 11.10
CA ARG A 180 5.51 -8.55 10.50
C ARG A 180 5.45 -8.35 8.99
N TYR A 181 4.56 -9.08 8.30
CA TYR A 181 4.35 -8.92 6.86
C TYR A 181 3.85 -7.52 6.53
N TYR A 182 2.84 -7.00 7.23
CA TYR A 182 2.36 -5.65 6.96
C TYR A 182 3.44 -4.57 7.15
N HIS A 183 4.36 -4.74 8.10
CA HIS A 183 5.48 -3.82 8.28
C HIS A 183 6.42 -3.74 7.06
N VAL A 184 6.50 -4.78 6.24
CA VAL A 184 7.28 -4.78 4.99
C VAL A 184 6.80 -3.70 4.03
N ARG A 185 5.53 -3.29 4.09
CA ARG A 185 4.98 -2.17 3.31
C ARG A 185 5.80 -0.88 3.46
N ARG A 186 6.42 -0.63 4.62
CA ARG A 186 7.24 0.58 4.88
C ARG A 186 8.42 0.73 3.89
N ASN A 187 8.83 -0.34 3.22
CA ASN A 187 9.85 -0.27 2.17
C ASN A 187 9.45 0.69 1.03
N ILE A 188 8.17 0.78 0.68
CA ILE A 188 7.72 1.70 -0.38
C ILE A 188 7.89 3.17 0.02
N GLU A 189 7.63 3.51 1.28
CA GLU A 189 7.83 4.87 1.82
C GLU A 189 9.31 5.24 1.86
N THR A 190 10.15 4.25 2.20
CA THR A 190 11.60 4.40 2.16
C THR A 190 12.08 4.62 0.71
N GLY A 191 11.52 3.88 -0.25
CA GLY A 191 11.75 4.08 -1.67
C GLY A 191 11.39 5.49 -2.14
N TYR A 192 10.22 6.01 -1.77
CA TYR A 192 9.83 7.40 -2.08
C TYR A 192 10.82 8.43 -1.55
N ARG A 193 11.33 8.21 -0.34
CA ARG A 193 12.36 9.06 0.23
C ARG A 193 13.65 9.01 -0.58
N TYR A 194 14.12 7.82 -0.98
CA TYR A 194 15.31 7.70 -1.84
C TYR A 194 15.13 8.37 -3.19
N PHE A 195 13.98 8.20 -3.84
CA PHE A 195 13.66 8.90 -5.08
C PHE A 195 13.78 10.43 -4.91
N LYS A 196 13.15 11.00 -3.88
CA LYS A 196 13.15 12.45 -3.67
C LYS A 196 14.50 12.99 -3.20
N GLU A 197 15.04 12.43 -2.11
CA GLU A 197 16.20 12.99 -1.41
C GLU A 197 17.53 12.66 -2.09
N LEU A 198 17.64 11.50 -2.75
CA LEU A 198 18.91 11.04 -3.34
C LEU A 198 18.94 11.16 -4.86
N LEU A 199 17.82 10.87 -5.54
CA LEU A 199 17.77 10.85 -7.00
C LEU A 199 17.17 12.11 -7.63
N GLY A 200 16.70 13.05 -6.81
CA GLY A 200 16.13 14.33 -7.26
C GLY A 200 14.85 14.15 -8.08
N PHE A 201 14.04 13.14 -7.73
CA PHE A 201 12.86 12.75 -8.51
C PHE A 201 11.81 13.87 -8.65
N ASP A 202 11.81 14.86 -7.76
CA ASP A 202 10.92 16.03 -7.78
C ASP A 202 11.61 17.31 -8.27
N GLN A 203 12.84 17.22 -8.79
CA GLN A 203 13.66 18.38 -9.18
C GLN A 203 13.80 18.56 -10.71
N TYR A 204 13.19 17.70 -11.52
CA TYR A 204 13.29 17.80 -12.98
C TYR A 204 12.49 18.99 -13.53
N GLN A 205 12.98 19.57 -14.62
CA GLN A 205 12.36 20.73 -15.30
C GLN A 205 11.93 20.41 -16.74
N LEU A 206 11.66 19.13 -17.03
CA LEU A 206 11.25 18.65 -18.35
C LEU A 206 9.83 19.11 -18.69
N LEU A 207 9.63 19.70 -19.86
CA LEU A 207 8.32 20.23 -20.24
C LEU A 207 7.42 19.21 -20.92
N SER A 208 7.99 18.36 -21.78
CA SER A 208 7.24 17.41 -22.60
C SER A 208 6.94 16.13 -21.83
N PHE A 209 5.74 15.62 -22.03
CA PHE A 209 5.25 14.42 -21.38
C PHE A 209 6.16 13.20 -21.65
N MET A 210 6.57 13.02 -22.90
CA MET A 210 7.51 11.96 -23.29
C MET A 210 8.86 12.08 -22.57
N GLY A 211 9.38 13.31 -22.40
CA GLY A 211 10.62 13.54 -21.66
C GLY A 211 10.46 13.17 -20.18
N ILE A 212 9.36 13.58 -19.57
CA ILE A 212 9.03 13.30 -18.17
C ILE A 212 8.93 11.78 -17.94
N GLN A 213 8.21 11.05 -18.79
CA GLN A 213 8.10 9.59 -18.66
C GLN A 213 9.44 8.87 -18.80
N ARG A 214 10.29 9.31 -19.72
CA ARG A 214 11.64 8.75 -19.88
C ARG A 214 12.50 9.02 -18.65
N PHE A 215 12.40 10.22 -18.07
CA PHE A 215 13.07 10.54 -16.82
C PHE A 215 12.60 9.62 -15.69
N TRP A 216 11.29 9.43 -15.51
CA TRP A 216 10.77 8.49 -14.52
C TRP A 216 11.31 7.07 -14.76
N ALA A 217 11.28 6.57 -16.00
CA ALA A 217 11.82 5.24 -16.30
C ALA A 217 13.30 5.11 -15.91
N ILE A 218 14.13 6.11 -16.23
CA ILE A 218 15.55 6.11 -15.84
C ILE A 218 15.71 6.11 -14.32
N GLN A 219 14.92 6.91 -13.61
CA GLN A 219 14.98 6.99 -12.15
C GLN A 219 14.66 5.65 -11.48
N PHE A 220 13.61 4.95 -11.95
CA PHE A 220 13.24 3.64 -11.42
C PHE A 220 14.31 2.58 -11.71
N LEU A 221 14.89 2.60 -12.90
CA LEU A 221 16.02 1.73 -13.24
C LEU A 221 17.24 2.01 -12.36
N THR A 222 17.57 3.28 -12.14
CA THR A 222 18.67 3.69 -11.25
C THR A 222 18.41 3.21 -9.81
N GLN A 223 17.20 3.41 -9.28
CA GLN A 223 16.85 2.94 -7.94
C GLN A 223 17.02 1.42 -7.80
N ASN A 224 16.53 0.66 -8.78
CA ASN A 224 16.66 -0.79 -8.78
C ASN A 224 18.11 -1.25 -8.93
N PHE A 225 18.91 -0.57 -9.76
CA PHE A 225 20.33 -0.82 -9.89
C PHE A 225 21.07 -0.57 -8.57
N LEU A 226 20.77 0.53 -7.87
CA LEU A 226 21.36 0.82 -6.57
C LEU A 226 20.95 -0.19 -5.49
N GLU A 227 19.68 -0.62 -5.48
CA GLU A 227 19.23 -1.68 -4.56
C GLU A 227 19.95 -3.01 -4.84
N PHE A 228 20.18 -3.33 -6.12
CA PHE A 228 20.97 -4.49 -6.51
C PHE A 228 22.44 -4.36 -6.07
N GLN A 229 23.07 -3.20 -6.26
CA GLN A 229 24.46 -2.95 -5.85
C GLN A 229 24.66 -2.92 -4.34
N ARG A 230 23.60 -2.76 -3.53
CA ARG A 230 23.69 -2.90 -2.07
C ARG A 230 24.09 -4.32 -1.63
N GLN A 231 24.06 -5.30 -2.55
CA GLN A 231 24.49 -6.68 -2.34
C GLN A 231 25.99 -6.89 -2.49
N ASP A 232 26.69 -5.99 -3.21
CA ASP A 232 28.14 -6.03 -3.44
C ASP A 232 28.90 -5.24 -2.35
#